data_AF-A0A2K5BZ90-F1
#
_entry.id   AF-A0A2K5BZ90-F1
#
_cell.length_a   1.000
_cell.length_b   1.000
_cell.length_c   1.000
_cell.angle_alpha   90.00
_cell.angle_beta   90.00
_cell.angle_gamma   90.00
#
_symmetry.space_group_name_H-M   'P 1'
#
loop_
_entity.id
_entity.type
_entity.pdbx_description
1 polymer ?
#
loop_
_entity_poly.entity_id
_entity_poly.type
_entity_poly.pdbx_seq_one_letter_code
_entity_poly.pdbx_strand_id
1 'polypeptide(L)'
;MADPDPRYPCSSIEDDFNYGSSVASASVHIRMGFLRKVYSILSLQVLLTTMASTVFLYFESIRTFVHDSPALILLFALGSLGLIFALNLNRHKYPLNLYLLFGFTLLEALTVAVVVTFYDVHIILQAYILTTGVFFGLTVYTLQAKRDFSKLGAGYFFIVRQ
;
A
#
# COMPACT_ATOMS: atom_id res chain seq x y z
N MET A 1 -0.04 -42.88 -16.35
CA MET A 1 0.95 -41.80 -16.40
C MET A 1 0.26 -40.67 -17.15
N ALA A 2 -0.24 -39.67 -16.44
CA ALA A 2 -1.00 -38.59 -17.06
C ALA A 2 -0.03 -37.63 -17.75
N ASP A 3 -0.30 -37.27 -19.00
CA ASP A 3 0.51 -36.29 -19.75
C ASP A 3 0.48 -34.93 -19.04
N PRO A 4 1.62 -34.24 -18.91
CA PRO A 4 1.68 -32.93 -18.27
C PRO A 4 1.03 -31.86 -19.15
N ASP A 5 0.18 -31.02 -18.55
CA ASP A 5 -0.45 -29.86 -19.20
C ASP A 5 0.62 -28.83 -19.61
N PRO A 6 0.70 -28.43 -20.90
CA PRO A 6 1.72 -27.52 -21.41
C PRO A 6 1.65 -26.09 -20.86
N ARG A 7 0.61 -25.72 -20.10
CA ARG A 7 0.48 -24.38 -19.51
C ARG A 7 1.22 -24.20 -18.18
N TYR A 8 1.67 -25.30 -17.56
CA TYR A 8 2.39 -25.27 -16.29
C TYR A 8 3.55 -26.26 -16.34
N PRO A 9 4.75 -25.85 -16.79
CA PRO A 9 5.94 -26.65 -16.54
C PRO A 9 6.06 -26.80 -15.02
N CYS A 10 6.28 -28.03 -14.53
CA CYS A 10 6.63 -28.27 -13.13
C CYS A 10 7.66 -27.23 -12.72
N SER A 11 7.35 -26.41 -11.70
CA SER A 11 8.24 -25.36 -11.18
C SER A 11 9.67 -25.89 -11.16
N SER A 12 10.57 -25.25 -11.91
CA SER A 12 11.97 -25.69 -11.96
C SER A 12 12.50 -25.76 -10.53
N ILE A 13 13.34 -26.74 -10.21
CA ILE A 13 14.05 -26.79 -8.91
C ILE A 13 14.76 -25.45 -8.63
N GLU A 14 15.19 -24.75 -9.68
CA GLU A 14 15.75 -23.39 -9.58
C GLU A 14 14.76 -22.36 -9.01
N ASP A 15 13.47 -22.45 -9.32
CA ASP A 15 12.44 -21.54 -8.78
C ASP A 15 12.23 -21.78 -7.28
N ASP A 16 12.32 -23.03 -6.83
CA ASP A 16 12.20 -23.39 -5.40
C ASP A 16 13.36 -22.82 -4.58
N PHE A 17 14.58 -22.85 -5.14
CA PHE A 17 15.75 -22.17 -4.56
C PHE A 17 15.64 -20.64 -4.58
N ASN A 18 14.92 -20.09 -5.56
CA ASN A 18 14.80 -18.65 -5.74
C ASN A 18 13.69 -18.01 -4.87
N TYR A 19 12.59 -18.70 -4.56
CA TYR A 19 11.45 -18.11 -3.86
C TYR A 19 11.50 -18.23 -2.33
N GLY A 20 12.18 -19.24 -1.76
CA GLY A 20 12.32 -19.42 -0.31
C GLY A 20 10.99 -19.47 0.45
N SER A 21 11.05 -19.66 1.77
CA SER A 21 9.85 -19.66 2.64
C SER A 21 9.26 -18.27 2.91
N SER A 22 10.00 -17.20 2.61
CA SER A 22 9.61 -15.81 2.86
C SER A 22 10.23 -14.87 1.83
N VAL A 23 9.64 -13.69 1.64
CA VAL A 23 10.19 -12.67 0.72
C VAL A 23 11.60 -12.21 1.14
N ALA A 24 11.95 -12.34 2.43
CA ALA A 24 13.28 -12.02 2.93
C ALA A 24 14.34 -13.04 2.50
N SER A 25 13.95 -14.32 2.36
CA SER A 25 14.80 -15.43 1.92
C SER A 25 14.79 -15.67 0.41
N ALA A 26 13.91 -14.99 -0.34
CA ALA A 26 13.91 -15.00 -1.79
C ALA A 26 15.18 -14.35 -2.37
N SER A 27 15.52 -14.72 -3.60
CA SER A 27 16.65 -14.14 -4.33
C SER A 27 16.54 -12.61 -4.41
N VAL A 28 17.68 -11.92 -4.43
CA VAL A 28 17.75 -10.45 -4.47
C VAL A 28 16.83 -9.86 -5.53
N HIS A 29 16.83 -10.46 -6.73
CA HIS A 29 16.04 -9.98 -7.86
C HIS A 29 14.53 -10.04 -7.56
N ILE A 30 14.05 -11.16 -7.00
CA ILE A 30 12.63 -11.36 -6.64
C ILE A 30 12.24 -10.41 -5.52
N ARG A 31 13.05 -10.31 -4.47
CA ARG A 31 12.80 -9.40 -3.34
C ARG A 31 12.70 -7.95 -3.80
N MET A 32 13.62 -7.49 -4.65
CA MET A 32 13.60 -6.12 -5.16
C MET A 32 12.41 -5.86 -6.08
N GLY A 33 11.99 -6.85 -6.89
CA GLY A 33 10.76 -6.77 -7.69
C GLY A 33 9.50 -6.63 -6.83
N PHE A 34 9.41 -7.41 -5.75
CA PHE A 34 8.32 -7.31 -4.78
C PHE A 34 8.29 -5.95 -4.10
N LEU A 35 9.44 -5.47 -3.56
CA LEU A 35 9.54 -4.17 -2.90
C LEU A 35 9.12 -3.04 -3.84
N ARG A 36 9.62 -3.04 -5.08
CA ARG A 36 9.25 -2.03 -6.08
C ARG A 36 7.74 -1.96 -6.30
N LYS A 37 7.07 -3.11 -6.37
CA LYS A 37 5.61 -3.17 -6.53
C LYS A 37 4.88 -2.62 -5.30
N VAL A 38 5.28 -3.03 -4.09
CA VAL A 38 4.63 -2.61 -2.84
C VAL A 38 4.80 -1.10 -2.62
N TYR A 39 6.02 -0.58 -2.70
CA TYR A 39 6.27 0.85 -2.49
C TYR A 39 5.59 1.72 -3.55
N SER A 40 5.55 1.26 -4.81
CA SER A 40 4.81 1.97 -5.85
C SER A 40 3.31 2.02 -5.57
N ILE A 41 2.70 0.94 -5.08
CA ILE A 41 1.28 0.92 -4.69
C ILE A 41 1.06 1.85 -3.50
N LEU A 42 1.86 1.73 -2.44
CA LEU A 42 1.72 2.57 -1.23
C LEU A 42 1.86 4.06 -1.55
N SER A 43 2.83 4.44 -2.37
CA SER A 43 3.02 5.84 -2.77
C SER A 43 1.84 6.38 -3.58
N LEU A 44 1.24 5.55 -4.44
CA LEU A 44 0.03 5.93 -5.17
C LEU A 44 -1.15 6.10 -4.20
N GLN A 45 -1.31 5.20 -3.22
CA GLN A 45 -2.37 5.28 -2.22
C GLN A 45 -2.27 6.57 -1.39
N VAL A 46 -1.07 6.90 -0.87
CA VAL A 46 -0.84 8.12 -0.09
C VAL A 46 -1.09 9.39 -0.94
N LEU A 47 -0.69 9.37 -2.21
CA LEU A 47 -0.94 10.47 -3.13
C LEU A 47 -2.45 10.66 -3.39
N LEU A 48 -3.19 9.58 -3.63
CA LEU A 48 -4.64 9.61 -3.82
C LEU A 48 -5.35 10.16 -2.56
N THR A 49 -4.98 9.69 -1.37
CA THR A 49 -5.52 10.20 -0.11
C THR A 49 -5.23 11.69 0.05
N THR A 50 -4.00 12.12 -0.24
CA THR A 50 -3.61 13.54 -0.17
C THR A 50 -4.43 14.41 -1.12
N MET A 51 -4.62 13.95 -2.37
CA MET A 51 -5.43 14.67 -3.36
C MET A 51 -6.90 14.76 -2.92
N ALA A 52 -7.49 13.66 -2.46
CA ALA A 52 -8.87 13.63 -1.98
C ALA A 52 -9.06 14.58 -0.78
N SER A 53 -8.17 14.51 0.22
CA SER A 53 -8.19 15.42 1.38
C SER A 53 -8.05 16.88 0.96
N THR A 54 -7.14 17.17 0.03
CA THR A 54 -6.93 18.54 -0.47
C THR A 54 -8.21 19.08 -1.11
N VAL A 55 -8.89 18.30 -1.94
CA VAL A 55 -10.19 18.67 -2.54
C VAL A 55 -11.22 18.98 -1.44
N PHE A 56 -11.38 18.11 -0.45
CA PHE A 56 -12.36 18.33 0.63
C PHE A 56 -12.07 19.58 1.48
N LEU A 57 -10.78 19.92 1.65
CA LEU A 57 -10.38 21.12 2.39
C LEU A 57 -10.59 22.41 1.59
N TYR A 58 -10.39 22.40 0.26
CA TYR A 58 -10.55 23.59 -0.58
C TYR A 58 -12.00 23.88 -0.97
N PHE A 59 -12.85 22.87 -1.12
CA PHE A 59 -14.24 23.04 -1.53
C PHE A 59 -15.17 23.14 -0.31
N GLU A 60 -15.54 24.38 0.04
CA GLU A 60 -16.42 24.67 1.18
C GLU A 60 -17.77 23.94 1.10
N SER A 61 -18.35 23.81 -0.09
CA SER A 61 -19.63 23.08 -0.29
C SER A 61 -19.54 21.60 0.08
N ILE A 62 -18.39 20.95 -0.17
CA ILE A 62 -18.17 19.55 0.22
C ILE A 62 -18.03 19.47 1.73
N ARG A 63 -17.30 20.43 2.32
CA ARG A 63 -17.09 20.51 3.76
C ARG A 63 -18.42 20.67 4.51
N THR A 64 -19.27 21.62 4.10
CA THR A 64 -20.59 21.81 4.74
C THR A 64 -21.46 20.56 4.64
N PHE A 65 -21.54 19.95 3.45
CA PHE A 65 -22.30 18.72 3.24
C PHE A 65 -21.86 17.57 4.17
N VAL A 66 -20.55 17.42 4.34
CA VAL A 66 -19.96 16.40 5.21
C VAL A 66 -20.24 16.68 6.69
N HIS A 67 -20.18 17.94 7.12
CA HIS A 67 -20.52 18.32 8.50
C HIS A 67 -22.00 18.13 8.81
N ASP A 68 -22.90 18.32 7.83
CA ASP A 68 -24.33 18.10 7.98
C ASP A 68 -24.69 16.61 8.07
N SER A 69 -23.84 15.73 7.55
CA SER A 69 -24.08 14.29 7.47
C SER A 69 -22.98 13.47 8.18
N PRO A 70 -22.92 13.49 9.53
CA PRO A 70 -21.92 12.72 10.29
C PRO A 70 -22.02 11.20 10.06
N ALA A 71 -23.18 10.72 9.59
CA ALA A 71 -23.37 9.33 9.19
C ALA A 71 -22.45 8.87 8.04
N LEU A 72 -21.92 9.79 7.22
CA LEU A 72 -21.00 9.46 6.13
C LEU A 72 -19.69 8.84 6.64
N ILE A 73 -19.17 9.31 7.78
CA ILE A 73 -17.97 8.74 8.40
C ILE A 73 -18.21 7.29 8.79
N LEU A 74 -19.36 7.01 9.43
CA LEU A 74 -19.72 5.65 9.83
C LEU A 74 -19.93 4.74 8.60
N LEU A 75 -20.55 5.26 7.54
CA LEU A 75 -20.75 4.51 6.30
C LEU A 75 -19.40 4.13 5.66
N PHE A 76 -18.47 5.08 5.52
CA PHE A 76 -17.17 4.81 4.93
C PHE A 76 -16.30 3.90 5.83
N ALA A 77 -16.37 4.06 7.16
CA ALA A 77 -15.67 3.20 8.11
C ALA A 77 -16.20 1.75 8.12
N LEU A 78 -17.51 1.56 8.09
CA LEU A 78 -18.10 0.22 7.98
C LEU A 78 -17.84 -0.40 6.60
N GLY A 79 -17.88 0.42 5.54
CA GLY A 79 -17.51 -0.02 4.19
C GLY A 79 -16.05 -0.45 4.10
N SER A 80 -15.12 0.28 4.71
CA SER A 80 -13.69 -0.08 4.74
C SER A 80 -13.45 -1.36 5.54
N LEU A 81 -14.19 -1.57 6.64
CA LEU A 81 -14.18 -2.82 7.41
C LEU A 81 -14.72 -4.01 6.58
N GLY A 82 -15.78 -3.81 5.81
CA GLY A 82 -16.29 -4.83 4.88
C GLY A 82 -15.27 -5.17 3.79
N LEU A 83 -14.62 -4.16 3.20
CA LEU A 83 -13.61 -4.37 2.17
C LEU A 83 -12.35 -5.06 2.71
N ILE A 84 -11.90 -4.75 3.93
CA ILE A 84 -10.72 -5.43 4.49
C ILE A 84 -11.02 -6.91 4.79
N PHE A 85 -12.24 -7.24 5.21
CA PHE A 85 -12.68 -8.63 5.36
C PHE A 85 -12.71 -9.36 4.01
N ALA A 86 -13.31 -8.75 2.99
CA ALA A 86 -13.35 -9.29 1.63
C ALA A 86 -11.94 -9.46 1.05
N LEU A 87 -11.03 -8.53 1.32
CA LEU A 87 -9.63 -8.58 0.92
C LEU A 87 -8.90 -9.73 1.60
N ASN A 88 -9.16 -9.98 2.89
CA ASN A 88 -8.56 -11.09 3.63
C ASN A 88 -8.95 -12.45 3.01
N LEU A 89 -10.23 -12.62 2.68
CA LEU A 89 -10.75 -13.84 2.04
C LEU A 89 -10.18 -14.05 0.62
N ASN A 90 -9.99 -12.96 -0.14
CA ASN A 90 -9.54 -13.03 -1.53
C ASN A 90 -8.05 -12.67 -1.70
N ARG A 91 -7.25 -12.66 -0.63
CA ARG A 91 -5.84 -12.20 -0.66
C ARG A 91 -4.96 -12.93 -1.67
N HIS A 92 -5.26 -14.21 -1.93
CA HIS A 92 -4.50 -15.08 -2.84
C HIS A 92 -5.02 -15.07 -4.28
N LYS A 93 -6.11 -14.33 -4.57
CA LYS A 93 -6.70 -14.25 -5.91
C LYS A 93 -6.24 -13.00 -6.63
N TYR A 94 -5.19 -13.14 -7.44
CA TYR A 94 -4.78 -12.10 -8.37
C TYR A 94 -5.64 -12.16 -9.65
N PRO A 95 -6.11 -11.03 -10.22
CA PRO A 95 -5.89 -9.63 -9.83
C PRO A 95 -6.96 -9.04 -8.88
N LEU A 96 -7.94 -9.84 -8.47
CA LEU A 96 -9.09 -9.39 -7.67
C LEU A 96 -8.64 -8.67 -6.38
N ASN A 97 -7.61 -9.18 -5.71
CA ASN A 97 -7.05 -8.55 -4.51
C ASN A 97 -6.61 -7.09 -4.73
N LEU A 98 -6.12 -6.70 -5.92
CA LEU A 98 -5.73 -5.33 -6.21
C LEU A 98 -6.92 -4.41 -6.41
N TYR A 99 -8.01 -4.90 -7.02
CA TYR A 99 -9.25 -4.11 -7.15
C TYR A 99 -9.90 -3.87 -5.78
N LEU A 100 -9.93 -4.89 -4.92
CA LEU A 100 -10.42 -4.73 -3.55
C LEU A 100 -9.52 -3.80 -2.74
N LEU A 101 -8.20 -3.89 -2.90
CA LEU A 101 -7.26 -2.98 -2.25
C LEU A 101 -7.49 -1.53 -2.69
N PHE A 102 -7.69 -1.30 -3.98
CA PHE A 102 -7.98 0.05 -4.50
C PHE A 102 -9.31 0.60 -3.96
N GLY A 103 -10.38 -0.22 -3.96
CA GLY A 103 -11.65 0.17 -3.36
C GLY A 103 -11.51 0.49 -1.86
N PHE A 104 -10.71 -0.30 -1.13
CA PHE A 104 -10.39 -0.04 0.27
C PHE A 104 -9.68 1.30 0.43
N THR A 105 -8.67 1.58 -0.39
CA THR A 105 -7.98 2.87 -0.40
C THR A 105 -8.93 4.04 -0.67
N LEU A 106 -9.89 3.90 -1.58
CA LEU A 106 -10.85 4.97 -1.86
C LEU A 106 -11.75 5.27 -0.65
N LEU A 107 -12.28 4.24 0.02
CA LEU A 107 -13.10 4.45 1.22
C LEU A 107 -12.29 5.03 2.37
N GLU A 108 -11.05 4.58 2.54
CA GLU A 108 -10.13 5.13 3.53
C GLU A 108 -9.85 6.61 3.21
N ALA A 109 -9.45 6.92 1.97
CA ALA A 109 -9.18 8.27 1.52
C ALA A 109 -10.36 9.22 1.76
N LEU A 110 -11.59 8.77 1.50
CA LEU A 110 -12.80 9.54 1.81
C LEU A 110 -13.00 9.73 3.32
N THR A 111 -12.79 8.68 4.11
CA THR A 111 -12.89 8.76 5.58
C THR A 111 -11.90 9.79 6.12
N VAL A 112 -10.64 9.71 5.69
CA VAL A 112 -9.59 10.64 6.07
C VAL A 112 -9.89 12.06 5.58
N ALA A 113 -10.33 12.22 4.32
CA ALA A 113 -10.69 13.51 3.74
C ALA A 113 -11.80 14.21 4.54
N VAL A 114 -12.77 13.46 5.07
CA VAL A 114 -13.78 13.97 5.99
C VAL A 114 -13.19 14.32 7.36
N VAL A 115 -12.38 13.44 7.95
CA VAL A 115 -11.82 13.69 9.29
C VAL A 115 -10.94 14.94 9.31
N VAL A 116 -10.15 15.18 8.25
CA VAL A 116 -9.28 16.35 8.20
C VAL A 116 -10.02 17.68 8.11
N THR A 117 -11.30 17.71 7.70
CA THR A 117 -12.07 18.98 7.67
C THR A 117 -12.37 19.53 9.07
N PHE A 118 -12.21 18.72 10.12
CA PHE A 118 -12.34 19.14 11.52
C PHE A 118 -11.05 19.75 12.10
N TYR A 119 -9.95 19.72 11.36
CA TYR A 119 -8.64 20.23 11.78
C TYR A 119 -8.22 21.46 10.96
N ASP A 120 -7.13 22.12 11.40
CA ASP A 120 -6.58 23.27 10.69
C ASP A 120 -5.93 22.86 9.35
N VAL A 121 -6.37 23.51 8.28
CA VAL A 121 -5.94 23.24 6.89
C VAL A 121 -4.42 23.38 6.74
N HIS A 122 -3.80 24.37 7.37
CA HIS A 122 -2.37 24.63 7.22
C HIS A 122 -1.52 23.51 7.80
N ILE A 123 -1.90 23.01 8.98
CA ILE A 123 -1.18 21.91 9.65
C ILE A 123 -1.33 20.62 8.84
N ILE A 124 -2.55 20.34 8.36
CA ILE A 124 -2.84 19.12 7.61
C ILE A 124 -2.12 19.10 6.26
N LEU A 125 -2.14 20.21 5.50
CA LEU A 125 -1.44 20.27 4.22
C LEU A 125 0.08 20.09 4.36
N GLN A 126 0.68 20.68 5.40
CA GLN A 126 2.11 20.48 5.69
C GLN A 126 2.42 19.00 5.98
N ALA A 127 1.60 18.34 6.81
CA ALA A 127 1.77 16.93 7.14
C ALA A 127 1.64 16.03 5.90
N TYR A 128 0.68 16.31 5.01
CA TYR A 128 0.53 15.56 3.77
C TYR A 128 1.69 15.74 2.79
N ILE A 129 2.19 16.97 2.63
CA ILE A 129 3.34 17.24 1.76
C ILE A 129 4.57 16.48 2.26
N LEU A 130 4.84 16.52 3.57
CA LEU A 130 5.95 15.77 4.16
C LEU A 130 5.78 14.26 3.98
N THR A 131 4.61 13.72 4.29
CA THR A 131 4.33 12.29 4.19
C THR A 131 4.46 11.81 2.75
N THR A 132 3.82 12.49 1.81
CA THR A 132 3.90 12.17 0.38
C THR A 132 5.33 12.28 -0.12
N GLY A 133 6.08 13.30 0.31
CA GLY A 133 7.50 13.46 -0.04
C GLY A 133 8.37 12.31 0.46
N VAL A 134 8.16 11.84 1.70
CA VAL A 134 8.88 10.68 2.25
C VAL A 134 8.53 9.40 1.49
N PHE A 135 7.25 9.13 1.25
CA PHE A 135 6.82 7.94 0.50
C PHE A 135 7.30 7.97 -0.95
N PHE A 136 7.27 9.13 -1.59
CA PHE A 136 7.80 9.29 -2.95
C PHE A 136 9.32 9.10 -2.97
N GLY A 137 10.04 9.69 -2.02
CA GLY A 137 11.48 9.51 -1.88
C GLY A 137 11.86 8.04 -1.65
N LEU A 138 11.14 7.33 -0.80
CA LEU A 138 11.32 5.88 -0.58
C LEU A 138 10.99 5.07 -1.84
N THR A 139 9.95 5.44 -2.58
CA THR A 139 9.58 4.79 -3.84
C THR A 139 10.66 4.98 -4.89
N VAL A 140 11.15 6.21 -5.07
CA VAL A 140 12.25 6.51 -5.99
C VAL A 140 13.52 5.78 -5.56
N TYR A 141 13.83 5.77 -4.26
CA TYR A 141 14.96 5.03 -3.72
C TYR A 141 14.83 3.53 -3.99
N THR A 142 13.67 2.91 -3.77
CA THR A 142 13.45 1.48 -4.04
C THR A 142 13.44 1.15 -5.54
N LEU A 143 13.03 2.09 -6.40
CA LEU A 143 13.11 1.97 -7.85
C LEU A 143 14.57 2.05 -8.35
N GLN A 144 15.35 3.00 -7.83
CA GLN A 144 16.74 3.27 -8.23
C GLN A 144 17.77 2.39 -7.52
N ALA A 145 17.45 1.83 -6.35
CA ALA A 145 18.37 1.01 -5.57
C ALA A 145 18.74 -0.26 -6.34
N LYS A 146 19.84 -0.18 -7.09
CA LYS A 146 20.61 -1.34 -7.55
C LYS A 146 21.51 -1.90 -6.43
N ARG A 147 21.48 -1.33 -5.23
CA ARG A 147 22.30 -1.76 -4.09
C ARG A 147 21.49 -2.60 -3.12
N ASP A 148 21.97 -3.82 -2.95
CA ASP A 148 21.47 -4.82 -2.03
C ASP A 148 21.27 -4.27 -0.61
N PHE A 149 20.02 -4.27 -0.14
CA PHE A 149 19.67 -4.12 1.28
C PHE A 149 20.25 -5.23 2.18
N SER A 150 20.95 -6.21 1.60
CA SER A 150 21.69 -7.24 2.35
C SER A 150 22.68 -6.65 3.35
N LYS A 151 23.29 -5.49 3.05
CA LYS A 151 24.24 -4.83 3.97
C LYS A 151 23.58 -4.04 5.10
N LEU A 152 22.33 -3.59 4.95
CA LEU A 152 21.61 -2.86 5.99
C LEU A 152 20.88 -3.82 6.95
N GLY A 153 20.40 -4.97 6.48
CA GLY A 153 19.88 -6.03 7.35
C GLY A 153 20.95 -6.68 8.24
N ALA A 154 22.19 -6.78 7.75
CA ALA A 154 23.32 -7.27 8.55
C ALA A 154 23.67 -6.35 9.74
N GLY A 155 23.40 -5.04 9.64
CA GLY A 155 23.62 -4.09 10.73
C GLY A 155 22.70 -4.30 11.94
N TYR A 156 21.42 -4.64 11.69
CA TYR A 156 20.47 -4.90 12.78
C TYR A 156 20.69 -6.27 13.46
N PHE A 157 21.18 -7.28 12.73
CA PHE A 157 21.52 -8.57 13.32
C PHE A 157 22.76 -8.49 14.25
N PHE A 158 23.67 -7.57 14.00
CA PHE A 158 24.85 -7.37 14.86
C PHE A 158 24.54 -6.62 16.17
N ILE A 159 23.49 -5.79 16.19
CA ILE A 159 23.08 -5.03 17.40
C ILE A 159 22.19 -5.84 18.33
N VAL A 160 21.44 -6.82 17.82
CA VAL A 160 20.56 -7.69 18.65
C VAL A 160 21.33 -8.86 19.30
N ARG A 161 22.65 -8.98 19.05
CA ARG A 161 23.48 -10.07 19.57
C ARG A 161 24.75 -9.61 20.31
N GLN A 162 24.64 -8.52 21.08
CA GLN A 162 25.58 -8.22 22.18
C GLN A 162 24.89 -8.32 23.52
#